data_AF-A0A952HRD0-F1
#
_entry.id   AF-A0A952HRD0-F1
#
_cell.length_a   1.000
_cell.length_b   1.000
_cell.length_c   1.000
_cell.angle_alpha   90.00
_cell.angle_beta   90.00
_cell.angle_gamma   90.00
#
_symmetry.space_group_name_H-M   'P 1'
#
loop_
_entity.id
_entity.type
_entity.pdbx_description
1 polymer ?
#
loop_
_entity_poly.entity_id
_entity_poly.type
_entity_poly.pdbx_seq_one_letter_code
_entity_poly.pdbx_strand_id
1 'polypeptide(L)' 'MKPTRKLYYPLDITPTVKPKDIDWWIAQDIQREYIRRKNQYISLTKIGRIAKKNNLVKKTTYGFKLYHKKLVDLLVNEY' A
#
# COMPACT_ATOMS: atom_id res chain seq x y z
N MET A 1 -23.27 -53.11 1.97
CA MET A 1 -22.31 -52.22 2.67
C MET A 1 -21.09 -52.10 1.77
N LYS A 2 -20.64 -50.94 1.25
CA LYS A 2 -20.57 -49.55 1.75
C LYS A 2 -20.66 -48.57 0.56
N PRO A 3 -21.15 -47.33 0.70
CA PRO A 3 -20.90 -46.28 -0.28
C PRO A 3 -19.69 -45.44 0.19
N THR A 4 -18.56 -45.52 -0.51
CA THR A 4 -17.48 -44.53 -0.33
C THR A 4 -17.82 -43.31 -1.19
N ARG A 5 -18.50 -42.35 -0.57
CA ARG A 5 -18.68 -40.99 -1.11
C ARG A 5 -17.30 -40.38 -1.37
N LYS A 6 -16.88 -40.35 -2.64
CA LYS A 6 -15.77 -39.48 -3.06
C LYS A 6 -16.28 -38.05 -2.95
N LEU A 7 -15.86 -37.35 -1.89
CA LEU A 7 -16.04 -35.91 -1.77
C LEU A 7 -15.23 -35.24 -2.88
N TYR A 8 -15.90 -34.95 -3.98
CA TYR A 8 -15.39 -34.11 -5.05
C TYR A 8 -15.52 -32.67 -4.59
N TYR A 9 -14.52 -32.19 -3.84
CA TYR A 9 -14.33 -30.75 -3.76
C TYR A 9 -13.61 -30.36 -5.05
N PRO A 10 -14.20 -29.56 -5.95
CA PRO A 10 -13.36 -28.83 -6.87
C PRO A 10 -12.46 -27.96 -5.98
N LEU A 11 -11.16 -28.27 -5.99
CA LEU A 11 -10.17 -27.30 -5.54
C LEU A 11 -10.27 -26.17 -6.56
N ASP A 12 -11.17 -25.23 -6.31
CA ASP A 12 -11.06 -23.89 -6.84
C ASP A 12 -9.70 -23.41 -6.34
N ILE A 13 -8.67 -23.63 -7.16
CA ILE A 13 -7.41 -22.93 -7.04
C ILE A 13 -7.79 -21.51 -7.41
N THR A 14 -8.43 -20.78 -6.50
CA THR A 14 -8.51 -19.33 -6.59
C THR A 14 -7.06 -18.92 -6.78
N PRO A 15 -6.68 -18.35 -7.94
CA PRO A 15 -5.36 -17.79 -8.05
C PRO A 15 -5.34 -16.75 -6.96
N THR A 16 -4.61 -17.03 -5.88
CA THR A 16 -4.22 -15.99 -4.93
C THR A 16 -3.38 -15.07 -5.79
N VAL A 17 -4.04 -14.09 -6.41
CA VAL A 17 -3.41 -13.00 -7.13
C VAL A 17 -2.59 -12.34 -6.04
N LYS A 18 -1.32 -12.76 -5.92
CA LYS A 18 -0.34 -12.01 -5.16
C LYS A 18 -0.46 -10.62 -5.78
N PRO A 19 -0.96 -9.62 -5.04
CA PRO A 19 -0.98 -8.27 -5.60
C PRO A 19 0.45 -8.04 -6.04
N LYS A 20 0.64 -7.65 -7.31
CA LYS A 20 1.97 -7.30 -7.82
C LYS A 20 2.62 -6.43 -6.77
N ASP A 21 3.64 -6.94 -6.08
CA ASP A 21 4.39 -6.21 -5.05
C ASP A 21 5.06 -4.94 -5.59
N ILE A 22 4.92 -4.68 -6.89
CA ILE A 22 5.36 -3.51 -7.64
C ILE A 22 4.48 -2.27 -7.36
N ASP A 23 3.25 -2.45 -6.85
CA ASP A 23 2.41 -1.35 -6.35
C ASP A 23 2.63 -1.05 -4.86
N TRP A 24 3.69 -1.60 -4.24
CA TRP A 24 4.02 -1.26 -2.86
C TRP A 24 4.52 0.18 -2.81
N TRP A 25 3.75 1.01 -2.11
CA TRP A 25 4.09 2.42 -1.94
C TRP A 25 5.43 2.51 -1.19
N ILE A 26 6.40 3.21 -1.78
CA ILE A 26 7.56 3.77 -1.06
C ILE A 26 7.05 4.91 -0.17
N ALA A 27 6.13 4.57 0.73
CA ALA A 27 5.57 5.40 1.76
C ALA A 27 6.00 4.93 3.15
N GLN A 28 6.70 3.79 3.26
CA GLN A 28 7.30 3.35 4.52
C GLN A 28 8.38 4.33 4.99
N ASP A 29 9.22 4.85 4.09
CA ASP A 29 10.21 5.87 4.46
C ASP A 29 9.54 7.16 4.97
N ILE A 30 8.46 7.57 4.30
CA ILE A 30 7.65 8.75 4.68
C ILE A 30 6.96 8.51 6.02
N GLN A 31 6.42 7.31 6.24
CA GLN A 31 5.80 6.91 7.49
C GLN A 31 6.82 6.90 8.63
N ARG A 32 8.01 6.35 8.41
CA ARG A 32 9.10 6.36 9.41
C ARG A 32 9.53 7.78 9.74
N GLU A 33 9.71 8.64 8.73
CA GLU A 33 10.11 10.03 8.96
C GLU A 33 9.01 10.83 9.66
N TYR A 34 7.73 10.59 9.32
CA TYR A 34 6.59 11.18 10.02
C TYR A 34 6.50 10.74 11.49
N ILE A 35 6.62 9.44 11.77
CA ILE A 35 6.64 8.90 13.14
C ILE A 35 7.81 9.51 13.91
N ARG A 36 9.00 9.62 13.31
CA ARG A 36 10.17 10.21 13.96
C ARG A 36 9.96 11.67 14.37
N ARG A 37 9.18 12.44 13.59
CA ARG A 37 8.98 13.88 13.83
C ARG A 37 7.76 14.20 14.70
N LYS A 38 6.62 13.53 14.48
CA LYS A 38 5.35 13.79 15.18
C LYS A 38 5.02 12.75 16.26
N ASN A 39 5.79 11.66 16.36
CA ASN A 39 5.53 10.51 17.24
C ASN A 39 4.10 9.93 17.08
N GLN A 40 3.56 10.02 15.87
CA GLN A 40 2.20 9.58 15.56
C GLN A 40 2.22 8.58 14.41
N TYR A 41 1.35 7.58 14.51
CA TYR A 41 1.13 6.65 13.41
C TYR A 41 0.30 7.31 12.30
N ILE A 42 0.71 7.09 11.05
CA ILE A 42 -0.07 7.43 9.86
C ILE A 42 -0.20 6.19 8.98
N SER A 43 -1.39 5.93 8.45
CA SER A 43 -1.58 4.80 7.55
C SER A 43 -0.97 5.10 6.18
N LEU A 44 -0.36 4.08 5.56
CA LEU A 44 0.22 4.20 4.21
C LEU A 44 -0.83 4.69 3.21
N THR A 45 -2.06 4.18 3.29
CA THR A 45 -3.19 4.60 2.44
C THR A 45 -3.53 6.09 2.60
N LYS A 46 -3.45 6.64 3.82
CA LYS A 46 -3.65 8.09 4.07
C LYS A 46 -2.53 8.91 3.42
N ILE A 47 -1.27 8.47 3.52
CA ILE A 47 -0.11 9.15 2.91
C ILE A 47 -0.33 9.39 1.41
N GLY A 48 -0.64 8.34 0.64
CA GLY A 48 -0.82 8.53 -0.81
C GLY A 48 -2.18 9.06 -1.24
N ARG A 49 -3.24 9.00 -0.40
CA ARG A 49 -4.43 9.85 -0.63
C ARG A 49 -4.04 11.33 -0.58
N ILE A 50 -3.26 11.73 0.43
CA ILE A 50 -2.75 13.10 0.58
C ILE A 50 -1.80 13.44 -0.57
N ALA A 51 -0.92 12.52 -0.96
CA ALA A 51 -0.03 12.75 -2.09
C ALA A 51 -0.79 12.97 -3.38
N LYS A 52 -1.82 12.15 -3.66
CA LYS A 52 -2.66 12.29 -4.85
C LYS A 52 -3.42 13.61 -4.84
N LYS A 53 -3.99 14.02 -3.69
CA LYS A 53 -4.69 15.31 -3.54
C LYS A 53 -3.78 16.50 -3.85
N ASN A 54 -2.51 16.41 -3.48
CA ASN A 54 -1.53 17.50 -3.64
C ASN A 54 -0.70 17.38 -4.93
N ASN A 55 -1.05 16.50 -5.87
CA ASN A 55 -0.27 16.22 -7.09
C ASN A 55 1.21 15.86 -6.80
N LEU A 56 1.49 15.28 -5.62
CA LEU A 56 2.82 14.83 -5.18
C LEU A 56 3.06 13.35 -5.53
N VAL A 57 2.42 12.88 -6.60
CA VAL A 57 2.57 11.54 -7.15
C VAL A 57 3.00 11.66 -8.60
N LYS A 58 4.11 11.01 -8.97
CA LYS A 58 4.56 10.89 -10.36
C LYS A 58 4.39 9.44 -10.81
N LYS A 59 3.55 9.21 -11.82
CA LYS A 59 3.43 7.91 -12.47
C LYS A 59 4.71 7.64 -13.28
N THR A 60 5.27 6.45 -13.13
CA THR A 60 6.41 5.95 -13.90
C THR A 60 6.03 4.65 -14.59
N THR A 61 6.84 4.18 -15.54
CA THR A 61 6.65 2.89 -16.22
C THR A 61 6.59 1.71 -15.26
N TYR A 62 7.20 1.86 -14.07
CA TYR A 62 7.33 0.82 -13.06
C TYR A 62 6.45 1.05 -11.82
N GLY A 63 5.55 2.05 -11.82
CA GLY A 63 4.65 2.31 -10.70
C GLY A 63 4.43 3.79 -10.40
N PHE A 64 4.44 4.16 -9.12
CA PHE A 64 4.23 5.53 -8.65
C PHE A 64 5.37 5.98 -7.74
N LYS A 65 5.95 7.15 -8.03
CA LYS A 65 6.97 7.80 -7.20
C LYS A 65 6.33 8.92 -6.39
N LEU A 66 6.50 8.87 -5.06
CA LEU A 66 6.06 9.92 -4.15
C LEU A 66 7.17 10.95 -3.97
N TYR A 67 6.80 12.23 -3.91
CA TYR A 67 7.75 13.30 -3.60
C TYR A 67 8.01 13.37 -2.09
N HIS A 68 8.96 12.55 -1.60
CA HIS A 68 9.27 12.34 -0.18
C HIS A 68 9.34 13.62 0.66
N LYS A 69 10.27 14.53 0.37
CA LYS A 69 10.50 15.75 1.17
C LYS A 69 9.25 16.62 1.27
N LYS A 70 8.64 16.95 0.12
CA LYS A 70 7.43 17.78 0.07
C LYS A 70 6.26 17.12 0.78
N LEU A 71 6.11 15.80 0.68
CA LEU A 71 5.03 15.08 1.32
C LEU A 71 5.23 14.99 2.84
N VAL A 72 6.45 14.69 3.31
CA VAL A 72 6.78 14.70 4.75
C VAL A 72 6.57 16.08 5.33
N ASP A 73 7.05 17.14 4.68
CA ASP A 73 6.86 18.50 5.18
C ASP A 73 5.38 18.88 5.20
N LEU A 74 4.57 18.47 4.22
CA LEU A 74 3.13 18.70 4.22
C LEU A 74 2.40 17.88 5.29
N LEU A 75 2.86 16.66 5.57
CA LEU A 75 2.31 15.84 6.65
C LEU A 75 2.68 16.38 8.04
N VAL A 76 3.90 16.89 8.20
CA VAL A 76 4.45 17.35 9.48
C VAL A 76 4.03 18.78 9.81
N ASN A 77 4.10 19.69 8.83
CA ASN A 77 3.59 21.05 8.96
C ASN A 77 2.07 21.12 8.83
N GLU A 78 1.45 20.00 8.42
CA GLU A 78 0.00 19.85 8.36
C GLU A 78 -0.56 20.79 7.23
N TYR A 79 -1.81 20.76 6.75
CA TYR A 79 -3.08 20.78 7.48
C TYR A 79 -3.08 21.71 8.69
#